data_AF-A0A441UVP7-F1
#
_entry.id   AF-A0A441UVP7-F1
#
_cell.length_a   1.000
_cell.length_b   1.000
_cell.length_c   1.000
_cell.angle_alpha   90.00
_cell.angle_beta   90.00
_cell.angle_gamma   90.00
#
_symmetry.space_group_name_H-M   'P 1'
#
loop_
_entity.id
_entity.type
_entity.pdbx_description
1 polymer ?
#
loop_
_entity_poly.entity_id
_entity_poly.type
_entity_poly.pdbx_seq_one_letter_code
_entity_poly.pdbx_strand_id
1 'polypeptide(L)'
;YWVDDGRMLFAGVISYVMETPRLEDSQRTLRQALRIMNGADRPFLEWIQALRDEEAREISDYTLQMLASYADMSDKQFSGLFGSVRTGLNPFMNERLLRATDKSTFDIRNLKREKVSLYLDFRIEQIRSIGPLFNVLISQLMNYMAKEVPGQGEHRVLILLDEFQNLGKLENVMEAATILGGYGVPIWFFVQSLKSVDTIYREEGRKTLV
;
A
#
# COMPACT_ATOMS: atom_id res chain seq x y z
N TYR A 1 -13.66 -13.12 2.59
CA TYR A 1 -14.89 -12.65 1.91
C TYR A 1 -14.97 -11.12 1.93
N TRP A 2 -15.54 -10.45 2.95
CA TRP A 2 -15.66 -8.98 2.95
C TRP A 2 -14.33 -8.21 2.86
N VAL A 3 -13.24 -8.77 3.39
CA VAL A 3 -11.90 -8.17 3.29
C VAL A 3 -11.36 -8.24 1.86
N ASP A 4 -11.59 -9.35 1.15
CA ASP A 4 -11.11 -9.56 -0.21
C ASP A 4 -11.90 -8.71 -1.19
N ASP A 5 -13.23 -8.68 -1.06
CA ASP A 5 -14.11 -7.78 -1.81
C ASP A 5 -13.73 -6.32 -1.55
N GLY A 6 -13.41 -5.96 -0.32
CA GLY A 6 -12.99 -4.61 0.03
C GLY A 6 -11.68 -4.20 -0.61
N ARG A 7 -10.72 -5.13 -0.70
CA ARG A 7 -9.45 -4.94 -1.42
C ARG A 7 -9.69 -4.77 -2.92
N MET A 8 -10.54 -5.62 -3.51
CA MET A 8 -10.89 -5.56 -4.92
C MET A 8 -11.57 -4.23 -5.28
N LEU A 9 -12.56 -3.82 -4.49
CA LEU A 9 -13.25 -2.54 -4.64
C LEU A 9 -12.27 -1.35 -4.58
N PHE A 10 -11.38 -1.33 -3.58
CA PHE A 10 -10.39 -0.24 -3.46
C PHE A 10 -9.35 -0.27 -4.59
N ALA A 11 -8.91 -1.45 -5.02
CA ALA A 11 -8.02 -1.59 -6.17
C ALA A 11 -8.67 -1.08 -7.45
N GLY A 12 -9.97 -1.33 -7.65
CA GLY A 12 -10.75 -0.77 -8.76
C GLY A 12 -10.75 0.76 -8.75
N VAL A 13 -10.92 1.39 -7.57
CA VAL A 13 -10.86 2.86 -7.46
C VAL A 13 -9.46 3.41 -7.71
N ILE A 14 -8.41 2.75 -7.24
CA ILE A 14 -7.03 3.14 -7.58
C ILE A 14 -6.82 3.03 -9.10
N SER A 15 -7.27 1.94 -9.72
CA SER A 15 -7.17 1.73 -11.17
C SER A 15 -7.85 2.86 -11.95
N TYR A 16 -9.08 3.24 -11.55
CA TYR A 16 -9.79 4.39 -12.11
C TYR A 16 -8.97 5.69 -12.00
N VAL A 17 -8.46 6.00 -10.80
CA VAL A 17 -7.67 7.22 -10.57
C VAL A 17 -6.43 7.27 -11.45
N MET A 18 -5.80 6.13 -11.69
CA MET A 18 -4.56 6.05 -12.48
C MET A 18 -4.78 6.18 -13.98
N GLU A 19 -5.95 5.84 -14.51
CA GLU A 19 -6.17 5.79 -15.97
C GLU A 19 -7.15 6.84 -16.50
N THR A 20 -8.10 7.31 -15.68
CA THR A 20 -9.15 8.22 -16.14
C THR A 20 -8.55 9.49 -16.77
N PRO A 21 -9.02 9.93 -17.94
CA PRO A 21 -8.56 11.17 -18.57
C PRO A 21 -9.09 12.43 -17.86
N ARG A 22 -10.01 12.27 -16.91
CA ARG A 22 -10.66 13.38 -16.18
C ARG A 22 -9.82 13.95 -15.04
N LEU A 23 -8.74 13.26 -14.68
CA LEU A 23 -7.82 13.67 -13.63
C LEU A 23 -6.50 14.07 -14.27
N GLU A 24 -5.97 15.21 -13.84
CA GLU A 24 -4.59 15.57 -14.12
C GLU A 24 -3.63 14.61 -13.40
N ASP A 25 -2.40 14.48 -13.89
CA ASP A 25 -1.37 13.65 -13.25
C ASP A 25 -1.12 14.04 -11.78
N SER A 26 -1.24 15.32 -11.45
CA SER A 26 -1.12 15.85 -10.09
C SER A 26 -2.19 15.32 -9.12
N GLN A 27 -3.32 14.84 -9.66
CA GLN A 27 -4.46 14.32 -8.90
C GLN A 27 -4.42 12.79 -8.77
N ARG A 28 -3.44 12.11 -9.38
CA ARG A 28 -3.29 10.64 -9.32
C ARG A 28 -2.66 10.20 -8.00
N THR A 29 -3.34 10.50 -6.90
CA THR A 29 -2.82 10.34 -5.54
C THR A 29 -3.72 9.44 -4.69
N LEU A 30 -3.15 8.91 -3.59
CA LEU A 30 -3.93 8.17 -2.59
C LEU A 30 -5.08 9.03 -2.02
N ARG A 31 -4.85 10.34 -1.87
CA ARG A 31 -5.88 11.29 -1.44
C ARG A 31 -7.07 11.27 -2.40
N GLN A 32 -6.85 11.30 -3.70
CA GLN A 32 -7.93 11.29 -4.68
C GLN A 32 -8.73 9.98 -4.65
N ALA A 33 -8.04 8.84 -4.55
CA ALA A 33 -8.70 7.54 -4.38
C ALA A 33 -9.58 7.53 -3.11
N LEU A 34 -9.07 8.04 -1.99
CA LEU A 34 -9.82 8.15 -0.73
C LEU A 34 -10.99 9.13 -0.82
N ARG A 35 -10.87 10.24 -1.57
CA ARG A 35 -11.98 11.18 -1.81
C ARG A 35 -13.15 10.50 -2.53
N ILE A 36 -12.85 9.77 -3.60
CA ILE A 36 -13.85 9.02 -4.37
C ILE A 36 -14.50 7.96 -3.47
N MET A 37 -13.69 7.15 -2.78
CA MET A 37 -14.19 6.13 -1.86
C MET A 37 -15.11 6.70 -0.79
N ASN A 38 -14.80 7.87 -0.22
CA ASN A 38 -15.64 8.48 0.82
C ASN A 38 -16.84 9.25 0.27
N GLY A 39 -17.05 9.25 -1.06
CA GLY A 39 -18.14 9.95 -1.71
C GLY A 39 -18.07 11.47 -1.57
N ALA A 40 -16.87 12.05 -1.66
CA ALA A 40 -16.64 13.47 -1.43
C ALA A 40 -17.45 14.39 -2.37
N ASP A 41 -17.59 13.98 -3.63
CA ASP A 41 -18.31 14.77 -4.65
C ASP A 41 -19.72 14.23 -4.91
N ARG A 42 -19.94 12.91 -4.72
CA ARG A 42 -21.24 12.23 -4.80
C ARG A 42 -21.22 10.91 -4.02
N PRO A 43 -22.37 10.37 -3.58
CA PRO A 43 -22.41 9.08 -2.89
C PRO A 43 -21.72 7.97 -3.68
N PHE A 44 -20.89 7.16 -3.00
CA PHE A 44 -20.01 6.21 -3.67
C PHE A 44 -20.75 5.15 -4.50
N LEU A 45 -21.92 4.68 -4.04
CA LEU A 45 -22.74 3.75 -4.82
C LEU A 45 -23.24 4.38 -6.13
N GLU A 46 -23.72 5.62 -6.07
CA GLU A 46 -24.17 6.36 -7.25
C GLU A 46 -23.01 6.64 -8.22
N TRP A 47 -21.81 6.86 -7.70
CA TRP A 47 -20.60 7.00 -8.52
C TRP A 47 -20.30 5.70 -9.27
N ILE A 48 -20.31 4.55 -8.61
CA ILE A 48 -20.12 3.24 -9.26
C ILE A 48 -21.20 2.98 -10.32
N GLN A 49 -22.45 3.33 -10.04
CA GLN A 49 -23.55 3.14 -10.98
C GLN A 49 -23.36 3.99 -12.24
N ALA A 50 -22.98 5.26 -12.10
CA ALA A 50 -22.72 6.13 -13.25
C ALA A 50 -21.51 5.70 -14.10
N LEU A 51 -20.52 5.03 -13.50
CA LEU A 51 -19.37 4.47 -14.24
C LEU A 51 -19.78 3.42 -15.27
N ARG A 52 -20.87 2.68 -15.04
CA ARG A 52 -21.35 1.64 -15.97
C ARG A 52 -21.91 2.20 -17.26
N ASP A 53 -22.36 3.44 -17.24
CA ASP A 53 -23.11 4.05 -18.35
C ASP A 53 -22.21 5.02 -19.14
N GLU A 54 -22.01 6.22 -18.60
CA GLU A 54 -21.40 7.34 -19.33
C GLU A 54 -19.87 7.25 -19.39
N GLU A 55 -19.25 6.68 -18.36
CA GLU A 55 -17.78 6.67 -18.21
C GLU A 55 -17.13 5.35 -18.67
N ALA A 56 -17.92 4.31 -18.95
CA ALA A 56 -17.43 2.98 -19.33
C ALA A 56 -16.53 2.99 -20.58
N ARG A 57 -16.66 4.01 -21.44
CA ARG A 57 -15.86 4.17 -22.67
C ARG A 57 -14.50 4.83 -22.43
N GLU A 58 -14.27 5.43 -21.27
CA GLU A 58 -13.06 6.21 -20.95
C GLU A 58 -12.09 5.47 -20.01
N ILE A 59 -12.46 4.27 -19.57
CA ILE A 59 -11.71 3.45 -18.61
C ILE A 59 -11.48 2.04 -19.18
N SER A 60 -10.53 1.30 -18.63
CA SER A 60 -10.24 -0.06 -19.11
C SER A 60 -11.31 -1.06 -18.67
N ASP A 61 -11.48 -2.12 -19.45
CA ASP A 61 -12.36 -3.25 -19.12
C ASP A 61 -12.03 -3.83 -17.74
N TYR A 62 -10.75 -3.84 -17.36
CA TYR A 62 -10.29 -4.29 -16.06
C TYR A 62 -10.89 -3.44 -14.94
N THR A 63 -10.73 -2.11 -14.99
CA THR A 63 -11.30 -1.19 -13.99
C THR A 63 -12.82 -1.30 -13.93
N LEU A 64 -13.47 -1.36 -15.09
CA LEU A 64 -14.92 -1.48 -15.16
C LEU A 64 -15.40 -2.79 -14.51
N GLN A 65 -14.78 -3.94 -14.82
CA GLN A 65 -15.13 -5.23 -14.22
C GLN A 65 -14.92 -5.24 -12.71
N MET A 66 -13.83 -4.62 -12.23
CA MET A 66 -13.54 -4.51 -10.81
C MET A 66 -14.57 -3.67 -10.05
N LEU A 67 -15.22 -2.69 -10.68
CA LEU A 67 -16.17 -1.79 -10.01
C LEU A 67 -17.63 -2.17 -10.26
N ALA A 68 -17.98 -2.61 -11.47
CA ALA A 68 -19.37 -2.84 -11.89
C ALA A 68 -20.08 -3.91 -11.08
N SER A 69 -19.35 -4.93 -10.58
CA SER A 69 -19.91 -5.99 -9.74
C SER A 69 -20.54 -5.47 -8.43
N TYR A 70 -20.13 -4.28 -7.98
CA TYR A 70 -20.64 -3.64 -6.77
C TYR A 70 -21.85 -2.74 -7.02
N ALA A 71 -22.14 -2.37 -8.28
CA ALA A 71 -23.24 -1.49 -8.66
C ALA A 71 -24.63 -2.12 -8.41
N ASP A 72 -24.71 -3.45 -8.53
CA ASP A 72 -25.93 -4.24 -8.43
C ASP A 72 -26.13 -4.85 -7.02
N MET A 73 -25.23 -4.57 -6.08
CA MET A 73 -25.39 -5.05 -4.70
C MET A 73 -26.58 -4.37 -4.02
N SER A 74 -27.31 -5.13 -3.19
CA SER A 74 -28.34 -4.52 -2.35
C SER A 74 -27.73 -3.51 -1.36
N ASP A 75 -28.49 -2.46 -1.02
CA ASP A 75 -28.05 -1.40 -0.09
C ASP A 75 -27.48 -1.94 1.21
N LYS A 76 -28.07 -3.02 1.75
CA LYS A 76 -27.62 -3.66 2.99
C LYS A 76 -26.26 -4.34 2.83
N GLN A 77 -26.06 -5.07 1.73
CA GLN A 77 -24.77 -5.72 1.44
C GLN A 77 -23.69 -4.69 1.15
N PHE A 78 -24.01 -3.68 0.33
CA PHE A 78 -23.10 -2.58 0.04
C PHE A 78 -22.69 -1.82 1.29
N SER A 79 -23.65 -1.48 2.17
CA SER A 79 -23.36 -0.80 3.44
C SER A 79 -22.42 -1.61 4.33
N GLY A 80 -22.59 -2.94 4.40
CA GLY A 80 -21.70 -3.83 5.15
C GLY A 80 -20.27 -3.90 4.58
N LEU A 81 -20.15 -4.00 3.26
CA LEU A 81 -18.85 -3.94 2.56
C LEU A 81 -18.19 -2.58 2.78
N PHE A 82 -18.92 -1.50 2.51
CA PHE A 82 -18.43 -0.13 2.58
C PHE A 82 -17.96 0.23 4.00
N GLY A 83 -18.72 -0.17 5.03
CA GLY A 83 -18.31 -0.03 6.42
C GLY A 83 -17.00 -0.76 6.74
N SER A 84 -16.81 -1.96 6.19
CA SER A 84 -15.57 -2.73 6.34
C SER A 84 -14.37 -2.05 5.66
N VAL A 85 -14.56 -1.56 4.43
CA VAL A 85 -13.52 -0.85 3.69
C VAL A 85 -13.13 0.44 4.38
N ARG A 86 -14.10 1.25 4.81
CA ARG A 86 -13.86 2.49 5.54
C ARG A 86 -13.06 2.25 6.82
N THR A 87 -13.34 1.15 7.53
CA THR A 87 -12.60 0.76 8.73
C THR A 87 -11.13 0.46 8.39
N GLY A 88 -10.87 -0.28 7.30
CA GLY A 88 -9.51 -0.58 6.84
C GLY A 88 -8.74 0.65 6.32
N LEU A 89 -9.44 1.60 5.69
CA LEU A 89 -8.84 2.82 5.14
C LEU A 89 -8.66 3.93 6.18
N ASN A 90 -9.33 3.83 7.34
CA ASN A 90 -9.30 4.85 8.39
C ASN A 90 -7.88 5.35 8.78
N PRO A 91 -6.84 4.49 8.88
CA PRO A 91 -5.49 4.98 9.18
C PRO A 91 -4.91 5.93 8.12
N PHE A 92 -5.34 5.80 6.86
CA PHE A 92 -4.86 6.63 5.74
C PHE A 92 -5.58 7.97 5.64
N MET A 93 -6.66 8.18 6.41
CA MET A 93 -7.44 9.44 6.40
C MET A 93 -6.76 10.57 7.18
N ASN A 94 -5.60 10.33 7.79
CA ASN A 94 -4.86 11.35 8.51
C ASN A 94 -4.34 12.43 7.55
N GLU A 95 -4.71 13.70 7.75
CA GLU A 95 -4.29 14.82 6.88
C GLU A 95 -2.77 14.95 6.73
N ARG A 96 -1.99 14.60 7.76
CA ARG A 96 -0.52 14.62 7.66
C ARG A 96 -0.03 13.54 6.70
N LEU A 97 -0.63 12.35 6.75
CA LEU A 97 -0.32 11.25 5.84
C LEU A 97 -0.72 11.63 4.43
N LEU A 98 -1.94 12.13 4.23
CA LEU A 98 -2.43 12.54 2.92
C LEU A 98 -1.58 13.65 2.30
N ARG A 99 -1.02 14.57 3.10
CA ARG A 99 -0.07 15.59 2.61
C ARG A 99 1.29 14.98 2.26
N ALA A 100 1.75 14.01 3.05
CA ALA A 100 3.02 13.32 2.79
C ALA A 100 2.98 12.44 1.54
N THR A 101 1.79 11.98 1.13
CA THR A 101 1.58 11.11 -0.04
C THR A 101 0.95 11.82 -1.25
N ASP A 102 0.86 13.15 -1.22
CA ASP A 102 0.24 13.95 -2.28
C ASP A 102 1.15 14.10 -3.52
N LYS A 103 2.45 13.86 -3.35
CA LYS A 103 3.44 13.88 -4.42
C LYS A 103 4.56 12.90 -4.12
N SER A 104 5.05 12.21 -5.15
CA SER A 104 6.30 11.45 -5.06
C SER A 104 7.41 12.13 -5.85
N THR A 105 8.61 12.15 -5.28
CA THR A 105 9.84 12.63 -5.91
C THR A 105 10.85 11.52 -6.17
N PHE A 106 10.48 10.27 -5.85
CA PHE A 106 11.28 9.08 -6.05
C PHE A 106 10.43 7.96 -6.62
N ASP A 107 11.08 7.00 -7.26
CA ASP A 107 10.45 5.77 -7.73
C ASP A 107 11.16 4.57 -7.12
N ILE A 108 10.44 3.78 -6.34
CA ILE A 108 10.99 2.55 -5.73
C ILE A 108 11.56 1.61 -6.78
N ARG A 109 11.03 1.60 -8.00
CA ARG A 109 11.50 0.75 -9.11
C ARG A 109 12.91 1.12 -9.57
N ASN A 110 13.31 2.37 -9.35
CA ASN A 110 14.60 2.89 -9.78
C ASN A 110 15.68 2.82 -8.69
N LEU A 111 15.40 2.33 -7.48
CA LEU A 111 16.37 2.36 -6.39
C LEU A 111 17.65 1.55 -6.67
N LYS A 112 17.62 0.57 -7.58
CA LYS A 112 18.84 -0.14 -8.03
C LYS A 112 19.67 0.67 -9.04
N ARG A 113 19.10 1.72 -9.62
CA ARG A 113 19.73 2.57 -10.66
C ARG A 113 20.13 3.94 -10.11
N GLU A 114 19.25 4.54 -9.32
CA GLU A 114 19.39 5.88 -8.79
C GLU A 114 20.03 5.87 -7.40
N LYS A 115 21.01 6.75 -7.18
CA LYS A 115 21.68 6.89 -5.87
C LYS A 115 20.80 7.74 -4.94
N VAL A 116 19.77 7.11 -4.38
CA VAL A 116 18.83 7.73 -3.44
C VAL A 116 18.89 7.00 -2.09
N SER A 117 18.80 7.74 -1.01
CA SER A 117 18.63 7.20 0.34
C SER A 117 17.31 7.69 0.91
N LEU A 118 16.43 6.75 1.29
CA LEU A 118 15.13 7.05 1.90
C LEU A 118 15.23 6.88 3.41
N TYR A 119 14.96 7.95 4.14
CA TYR A 119 14.90 7.96 5.60
C TYR A 119 13.45 8.09 6.05
N LEU A 120 13.04 7.20 6.95
CA LEU A 120 11.69 7.18 7.50
C LEU A 120 11.79 7.52 8.99
N ASP A 121 11.64 8.82 9.29
CA ASP A 121 11.68 9.35 10.65
C ASP A 121 10.27 9.61 11.18
N PHE A 122 10.03 9.18 12.41
CA PHE A 122 8.75 9.38 13.09
C PHE A 122 8.90 9.31 14.60
N ARG A 123 7.99 9.98 15.29
CA ARG A 123 7.87 9.87 16.74
C ARG A 123 7.12 8.60 17.11
N ILE A 124 7.56 7.93 18.18
CA ILE A 124 6.94 6.71 18.73
C ILE A 124 5.42 6.89 18.94
N GLU A 125 5.01 8.09 19.35
CA GLU A 125 3.60 8.46 19.56
C GLU A 125 2.74 8.30 18.29
N GLN A 126 3.35 8.42 17.10
CA GLN A 126 2.68 8.41 15.81
C GLN A 126 2.60 7.03 15.18
N ILE A 127 3.23 6.03 15.82
CA ILE A 127 3.49 4.72 15.22
C ILE A 127 2.21 3.99 14.80
N ARG A 128 1.15 4.11 15.60
CA ARG A 128 -0.17 3.52 15.30
C ARG A 128 -0.81 4.13 14.06
N SER A 129 -0.55 5.41 13.79
CA SER A 129 -1.12 6.11 12.64
C SER A 129 -0.32 5.91 11.35
N ILE A 130 1.00 5.82 11.45
CA ILE A 130 1.90 5.71 10.28
C ILE A 130 2.24 4.26 9.93
N GLY A 131 2.11 3.32 10.88
CA GLY A 131 2.46 1.91 10.69
C GLY A 131 1.83 1.31 9.43
N PRO A 132 0.54 1.58 9.13
CA PRO A 132 -0.07 1.13 7.88
C PRO A 132 0.60 1.68 6.62
N LEU A 133 1.01 2.95 6.59
CA LEU A 133 1.77 3.50 5.46
C LEU A 133 3.14 2.84 5.33
N PHE A 134 3.82 2.64 6.45
CA PHE A 134 5.11 1.96 6.46
C PHE A 134 4.99 0.54 5.92
N ASN A 135 3.94 -0.19 6.33
CA ASN A 135 3.63 -1.51 5.82
C ASN A 135 3.39 -1.51 4.31
N VAL A 136 2.67 -0.53 3.77
CA VAL A 136 2.48 -0.39 2.31
C VAL A 136 3.82 -0.16 1.62
N LEU A 137 4.63 0.79 2.10
CA LEU A 137 5.93 1.11 1.50
C LEU A 137 6.89 -0.09 1.53
N ILE A 138 7.02 -0.76 2.68
CA ILE A 138 7.89 -1.93 2.82
C ILE A 138 7.41 -3.08 1.95
N SER A 139 6.10 -3.35 1.90
CA SER A 139 5.54 -4.39 1.03
C SER A 139 5.81 -4.08 -0.44
N GLN A 140 5.65 -2.83 -0.86
CA GLN A 140 5.97 -2.39 -2.22
C GLN A 140 7.46 -2.54 -2.52
N LEU A 141 8.34 -2.08 -1.62
CA LEU A 141 9.79 -2.25 -1.75
C LEU A 141 10.13 -3.73 -1.92
N MET A 142 9.64 -4.60 -1.05
CA MET A 142 9.89 -6.03 -1.13
C MET A 142 9.42 -6.63 -2.47
N ASN A 143 8.20 -6.31 -2.90
CA ASN A 143 7.63 -6.83 -4.14
C ASN A 143 8.37 -6.37 -5.40
N TYR A 144 8.82 -5.11 -5.46
CA TYR A 144 9.54 -4.60 -6.62
C TYR A 144 11.02 -4.99 -6.61
N MET A 145 11.65 -5.00 -5.44
CA MET A 145 13.06 -5.38 -5.30
C MET A 145 13.32 -6.86 -5.61
N ALA A 146 12.33 -7.72 -5.40
CA ALA A 146 12.40 -9.16 -5.67
C ALA A 146 12.23 -9.54 -7.15
N LYS A 147 12.07 -8.58 -8.07
CA LYS A 147 11.81 -8.91 -9.49
C LYS A 147 13.06 -9.34 -10.24
N GLU A 148 14.17 -8.62 -10.07
CA GLU A 148 15.38 -8.78 -10.85
C GLU A 148 16.62 -8.57 -9.99
N VAL A 149 17.71 -9.31 -10.25
CA VAL A 149 19.02 -9.03 -9.66
C VAL A 149 19.64 -7.78 -10.31
N PRO A 150 20.49 -6.99 -9.60
CA PRO A 150 21.10 -5.80 -10.19
C PRO A 150 21.90 -6.15 -11.45
N GLY A 151 21.56 -5.50 -12.56
CA GLY A 151 22.24 -5.62 -13.84
C GLY A 151 23.52 -4.76 -13.94
N GLN A 152 24.07 -4.68 -15.15
CA GLN A 152 25.23 -3.82 -15.42
C GLN A 152 24.87 -2.34 -15.20
N GLY A 153 25.65 -1.65 -14.39
CA GLY A 153 25.41 -0.24 -14.04
C GLY A 153 24.40 -0.02 -12.92
N GLU A 154 23.78 -1.09 -12.41
CA GLU A 154 22.93 -1.06 -11.22
C GLU A 154 23.72 -1.40 -9.95
N HIS A 155 23.12 -1.10 -8.79
CA HIS A 155 23.72 -1.30 -7.49
C HIS A 155 22.77 -2.01 -6.52
N ARG A 156 23.36 -2.53 -5.44
CA ARG A 156 22.63 -3.16 -4.34
C ARG A 156 21.90 -2.10 -3.51
N VAL A 157 20.73 -2.45 -2.99
CA VAL A 157 19.91 -1.58 -2.13
C VAL A 157 19.93 -2.15 -0.72
N LEU A 158 20.34 -1.37 0.27
CA LEU A 158 20.33 -1.78 1.67
C LEU A 158 19.05 -1.29 2.35
N ILE A 159 18.31 -2.20 2.98
CA ILE A 159 17.20 -1.86 3.87
C ILE A 159 17.67 -1.98 5.31
N LEU A 160 17.61 -0.88 6.06
CA LEU A 160 17.94 -0.83 7.48
C LEU A 160 16.66 -0.68 8.29
N LEU A 161 16.39 -1.63 9.16
CA LEU A 161 15.22 -1.64 10.03
C LEU A 161 15.67 -1.61 11.48
N ASP A 162 15.80 -0.38 12.00
CA ASP A 162 16.11 -0.14 13.41
C ASP A 162 14.84 -0.14 14.26
N GLU A 163 14.91 -0.79 15.41
CA GLU A 163 13.82 -1.00 16.37
C GLU A 163 12.44 -1.28 15.71
N PHE A 164 12.43 -2.04 14.63
CA PHE A 164 11.23 -2.26 13.82
C PHE A 164 10.08 -2.90 14.60
N GLN A 165 10.39 -3.53 15.72
CA GLN A 165 9.44 -4.01 16.72
C GLN A 165 8.44 -2.95 17.18
N ASN A 166 8.84 -1.67 17.20
CA ASN A 166 7.97 -0.56 17.57
C ASN A 166 6.88 -0.33 16.51
N LEU A 167 7.18 -0.59 15.23
CA LEU A 167 6.25 -0.41 14.10
C LEU A 167 5.08 -1.40 14.09
N GLY A 168 5.13 -2.39 14.98
CA GLY A 168 4.23 -3.54 14.94
C GLY A 168 4.72 -4.61 13.98
N LYS A 169 3.83 -5.54 13.62
CA LYS A 169 4.17 -6.60 12.68
C LYS A 169 4.27 -6.03 11.27
N LEU A 170 5.47 -6.06 10.71
CA LEU A 170 5.73 -5.87 9.29
C LEU A 170 5.43 -7.19 8.60
N GLU A 171 4.35 -7.22 7.84
CA GLU A 171 3.91 -8.46 7.18
C GLU A 171 4.99 -8.95 6.21
N ASN A 172 5.29 -10.25 6.29
CA ASN A 172 6.23 -10.99 5.43
C ASN A 172 7.69 -10.50 5.42
N VAL A 173 8.07 -9.53 6.28
CA VAL A 173 9.43 -8.94 6.26
C VAL A 173 10.53 -9.98 6.45
N MET A 174 10.24 -11.01 7.25
CA MET A 174 11.17 -12.08 7.63
C MET A 174 11.44 -13.01 6.46
N GLU A 175 10.37 -13.45 5.79
CA GLU A 175 10.45 -14.27 4.58
C GLU A 175 11.15 -13.51 3.45
N ALA A 176 10.80 -12.23 3.27
CA ALA A 176 11.44 -11.43 2.25
C ALA A 176 12.90 -11.15 2.56
N ALA A 177 13.33 -11.04 3.81
CA ALA A 177 14.74 -10.89 4.15
C ALA A 177 15.57 -12.10 3.67
N THR A 178 15.02 -13.31 3.78
CA THR A 178 15.67 -14.53 3.26
C THR A 178 15.78 -14.51 1.73
N ILE A 179 14.76 -14.01 1.03
CA ILE A 179 14.70 -14.00 -0.43
C ILE A 179 15.51 -12.85 -1.03
N LEU A 180 15.32 -11.63 -0.53
CA LEU A 180 15.81 -10.38 -1.12
C LEU A 180 17.33 -10.24 -1.11
N GLY A 181 18.01 -10.90 -0.17
CA GLY A 181 19.47 -10.98 -0.18
C GLY A 181 20.01 -11.51 -1.52
N GLY A 182 19.33 -12.51 -2.09
CA GLY A 182 19.65 -13.07 -3.41
C GLY A 182 19.39 -12.10 -4.57
N TYR A 183 18.48 -11.15 -4.40
CA TYR A 183 18.14 -10.10 -5.37
C TYR A 183 18.98 -8.82 -5.20
N GLY A 184 20.08 -8.89 -4.46
CA GLY A 184 20.96 -7.75 -4.20
C GLY A 184 20.37 -6.72 -3.26
N VAL A 185 19.40 -7.12 -2.42
CA VAL A 185 18.73 -6.25 -1.44
C VAL A 185 18.88 -6.84 -0.03
N PRO A 186 20.07 -6.70 0.59
CA PRO A 186 20.24 -7.12 1.97
C PRO A 186 19.34 -6.31 2.91
N ILE A 187 18.74 -6.99 3.88
CA ILE A 187 17.98 -6.37 4.97
C ILE A 187 18.73 -6.57 6.27
N TRP A 188 19.00 -5.49 6.99
CA TRP A 188 19.59 -5.53 8.32
C TRP A 188 18.57 -5.13 9.37
N PHE A 189 18.41 -5.98 10.36
CA PHE A 189 17.54 -5.74 11.51
C PHE A 189 18.39 -5.40 12.73
N PHE A 190 18.04 -4.31 13.40
CA PHE A 190 18.64 -3.94 14.68
C PHE A 190 17.57 -4.07 15.75
N VAL A 191 17.83 -4.96 16.70
CA VAL A 191 16.91 -5.28 17.80
C VAL A 191 17.65 -5.21 19.12
N GLN A 192 16.98 -4.66 20.13
CA GLN A 192 17.54 -4.59 21.48
C GLN A 192 17.68 -5.99 22.12
N SER A 193 16.78 -6.91 21.78
CA SER A 193 16.84 -8.30 22.24
C SER A 193 16.12 -9.25 21.28
N LEU A 194 16.57 -10.51 21.22
CA LEU A 194 15.87 -11.55 20.46
C LEU A 194 14.45 -11.84 20.98
N LYS A 195 14.20 -11.64 22.29
CA LYS A 195 12.87 -11.78 22.89
C LYS A 195 11.86 -10.78 22.31
N SER A 196 12.32 -9.60 21.90
CA SER A 196 11.47 -8.58 21.27
C SER A 196 10.97 -9.05 19.89
N VAL A 197 11.79 -9.81 19.16
CA VAL A 197 11.40 -10.45 17.90
C VAL A 197 10.38 -11.57 18.16
N ASP A 198 10.64 -12.43 19.15
CA ASP A 198 9.74 -13.53 19.51
C ASP A 198 8.33 -13.03 19.88
N THR A 199 8.23 -11.85 20.49
CA THR A 199 6.94 -11.26 20.89
C THR A 199 6.06 -10.89 19.68
N ILE A 200 6.67 -10.55 18.54
CA ILE A 200 5.95 -10.04 17.36
C ILE A 200 5.80 -11.12 16.28
N TYR A 201 6.83 -11.92 16.06
CA TYR A 201 6.87 -12.92 14.98
C TYR A 201 6.84 -14.37 15.48
N ARG A 202 6.75 -14.58 16.80
CA ARG A 202 6.88 -15.89 17.46
C ARG A 202 8.25 -16.53 17.20
N GLU A 203 8.50 -17.67 17.85
CA GLU A 203 9.80 -18.35 17.82
C GLU A 203 10.20 -18.82 16.41
N GLU A 204 9.21 -19.12 15.55
CA GLU A 204 9.45 -19.50 14.15
C GLU A 204 10.10 -18.37 13.35
N GLY A 205 9.66 -17.12 13.54
CA GLY A 205 10.27 -15.97 12.88
C GLY A 205 11.73 -15.78 13.27
N ARG A 206 12.09 -16.00 14.55
CA ARG A 206 13.48 -15.88 15.01
C ARG A 206 14.43 -16.83 14.29
N LYS A 207 14.00 -18.09 14.04
CA LYS A 207 14.83 -19.09 13.33
C LYS A 207 15.12 -18.72 11.88
N THR A 208 14.34 -17.83 11.28
CA THR A 208 14.55 -17.34 9.91
C THR A 208 15.57 -16.19 9.82
N LEU A 209 15.79 -15.46 10.93
CA LEU A 209 16.73 -14.32 10.96
C LEU A 209 18.16 -14.68 11.36
N VAL A 210 18.35 -15.81 12.04
CA VAL A 210 19.63 -16.21 12.67
C VAL A 210 20.31 -17.30 11.85
#